data_AF-A0A1I4EX43-F1
#
_entry.id   AF-A0A1I4EX43-F1
#
_cell.length_a   1.000
_cell.length_b   1.000
_cell.length_c   1.000
_cell.angle_alpha   90.00
_cell.angle_beta   90.00
_cell.angle_gamma   90.00
#
_symmetry.space_group_name_H-M   'P 1'
#
loop_
_entity.id
_entity.type
_entity.pdbx_description
1 polymer ?
#
loop_
_entity_poly.entity_id
_entity_poly.type
_entity_poly.pdbx_seq_one_letter_code
_entity_poly.pdbx_strand_id
1 'polypeptide(L)'
;MEVLRALLLGCLVFIAFALLLGGLPKLLAAIADPPRVKRIRQFFESAGCLDIAIKPWPNHYGVRYTKDGTRHYIKCRVEMKSGRMKWIGQAPSWVALTDN
;
A
#
# COMPACT_ATOMS: atom_id res chain seq x y z
N MET A 1 -7.71 -43.37 22.13
CA MET A 1 -8.16 -42.47 21.03
C MET A 1 -8.21 -41.01 21.43
N GLU A 2 -8.52 -40.69 22.69
CA GLU A 2 -8.58 -39.32 23.24
C GLU A 2 -7.26 -38.53 23.06
N VAL A 3 -6.11 -39.14 23.37
CA VAL A 3 -4.79 -38.49 23.31
C VAL A 3 -4.40 -38.10 21.88
N LEU A 4 -4.73 -38.92 20.88
CA LEU A 4 -4.44 -38.64 19.47
C LEU A 4 -5.29 -37.47 18.94
N ARG A 5 -6.55 -37.37 19.39
CA ARG A 5 -7.43 -36.24 19.05
C ARG A 5 -6.91 -34.93 19.66
N ALA A 6 -6.45 -34.97 20.91
CA ALA A 6 -5.87 -33.80 21.57
C ALA A 6 -4.60 -33.30 20.85
N LEU A 7 -3.73 -34.21 20.41
CA LEU A 7 -2.53 -33.88 19.61
C LEU A 7 -2.89 -33.25 18.27
N LEU A 8 -3.87 -33.80 17.55
CA LEU A 8 -4.34 -33.25 16.27
C LEU A 8 -4.96 -31.86 16.44
N LEU A 9 -5.75 -31.66 17.50
CA LEU A 9 -6.33 -30.35 17.80
C LEU A 9 -5.23 -29.33 18.12
N GLY A 10 -4.22 -29.71 18.91
CA GLY A 10 -3.07 -28.87 19.24
C GLY A 10 -2.27 -28.47 17.98
N CYS A 11 -2.02 -29.40 17.07
CA CYS A 11 -1.36 -29.11 15.79
C CYS A 11 -2.17 -28.13 14.92
N LEU A 12 -3.49 -28.32 14.82
CA LEU A 12 -4.36 -27.42 14.04
C LEU A 12 -4.35 -25.99 14.59
N VAL A 13 -4.44 -25.84 15.92
CA VAL A 13 -4.38 -24.53 16.57
C VAL A 13 -3.01 -23.89 16.36
N PHE A 14 -1.93 -24.65 16.46
CA PHE A 14 -0.57 -24.15 16.24
C PHE A 14 -0.35 -23.68 14.79
N ILE A 15 -0.83 -24.44 13.79
CA ILE A 15 -0.74 -24.06 12.38
C ILE A 15 -1.57 -22.81 12.10
N ALA A 16 -2.80 -22.73 12.64
CA ALA A 16 -3.64 -21.54 12.51
C ALA A 16 -2.98 -20.30 13.14
N PHE A 17 -2.35 -20.46 14.30
CA PHE A 17 -1.64 -19.38 15.00
C PHE A 17 -0.36 -18.95 14.26
N ALA A 18 0.41 -19.91 13.72
CA ALA A 18 1.59 -19.62 12.90
C ALA A 18 1.24 -18.89 11.60
N LEU A 19 0.13 -19.27 10.95
CA LEU A 19 -0.40 -18.59 9.76
C LEU A 19 -0.90 -17.17 10.08
N LEU A 20 -1.56 -16.99 11.23
CA LEU A 20 -1.95 -15.67 11.74
C LEU A 20 -0.73 -14.80 12.03
N LEU A 21 0.27 -15.30 12.77
CA LEU A 21 1.47 -14.54 13.09
C LEU A 21 2.34 -14.21 11.86
N GLY A 22 2.34 -15.05 10.81
CA GLY A 22 3.08 -14.78 9.58
C GLY A 22 2.35 -13.87 8.59
N GLY A 23 1.01 -13.91 8.54
CA GLY A 23 0.18 -13.15 7.61
C GLY A 23 -0.25 -11.77 8.12
N LEU A 24 -0.54 -11.66 9.41
CA LEU A 24 -1.04 -10.44 10.05
C LEU A 24 -0.05 -9.26 10.03
N PRO A 25 1.28 -9.43 10.20
CA PRO A 25 2.23 -8.32 10.15
C PRO A 25 2.29 -7.64 8.78
N LYS A 26 2.09 -8.41 7.69
CA LYS A 26 2.09 -7.88 6.32
C LYS A 26 0.82 -7.09 6.01
N LEU A 27 -0.32 -7.53 6.55
CA LEU A 27 -1.59 -6.81 6.43
C LEU A 27 -1.60 -5.53 7.28
N LEU A 28 -1.07 -5.61 8.51
CA LEU A 28 -0.92 -4.46 9.39
C LEU A 28 0.07 -3.44 8.82
N ALA A 29 1.21 -3.85 8.26
CA ALA A 29 2.16 -2.94 7.60
C ALA A 29 1.53 -2.20 6.40
N ALA A 30 0.58 -2.82 5.70
CA ALA A 30 -0.17 -2.16 4.62
C ALA A 30 -1.22 -1.14 5.12
N ILE A 31 -1.70 -1.31 6.37
CA ILE A 31 -2.58 -0.37 7.07
C ILE A 31 -1.75 0.71 7.82
N ALA A 32 -0.48 0.42 8.14
CA ALA A 32 0.36 1.15 9.10
C ALA A 32 0.96 2.49 8.64
N ASP A 33 0.68 2.98 7.43
CA ASP A 33 1.07 4.36 7.06
C ASP A 33 -0.10 5.25 6.59
N PRO A 34 -1.17 5.39 7.41
CA PRO A 34 -2.34 6.20 7.06
C PRO A 34 -1.99 7.63 6.61
N PRO A 35 -1.02 8.34 7.23
CA PRO A 35 -0.69 9.71 6.82
C PRO A 35 -0.14 9.80 5.40
N ARG A 36 0.75 8.89 4.98
CA ARG A 36 1.33 8.90 3.63
C ARG A 36 0.30 8.54 2.60
N VAL A 37 -0.48 7.48 2.84
CA VAL A 37 -1.57 7.06 1.93
C VAL A 37 -2.60 8.18 1.78
N LYS A 38 -2.97 8.86 2.87
CA LYS A 38 -3.88 10.00 2.84
C LYS A 38 -3.32 11.15 1.99
N ARG A 39 -2.04 11.51 2.16
CA ARG A 39 -1.42 12.57 1.33
C ARG A 39 -1.37 12.22 -0.14
N ILE A 40 -0.99 10.98 -0.47
CA ILE A 40 -1.01 10.50 -1.87
C ILE A 40 -2.41 10.63 -2.44
N ARG A 41 -3.42 10.12 -1.73
CA ARG A 41 -4.81 10.17 -2.15
C ARG A 41 -5.27 11.62 -2.40
N GLN A 42 -5.05 12.51 -1.43
CA GLN A 42 -5.40 13.93 -1.54
C GLN A 42 -4.73 14.61 -2.74
N PHE A 43 -3.45 14.30 -3.00
CA PHE A 43 -2.74 14.84 -4.16
C PHE A 43 -3.44 14.46 -5.48
N PHE A 44 -3.74 13.17 -5.67
CA PHE A 44 -4.39 12.70 -6.90
C PHE A 44 -5.85 13.18 -7.01
N GLU A 45 -6.60 13.21 -5.91
CA GLU A 45 -7.96 13.75 -5.88
C GLU A 45 -7.97 15.25 -6.24
N SER A 46 -7.05 16.03 -5.69
CA SER A 46 -6.92 17.46 -6.00
C SER A 46 -6.53 17.74 -7.46
N ALA A 47 -5.85 16.78 -8.10
CA ALA A 47 -5.52 16.81 -9.52
C ALA A 47 -6.65 16.28 -10.43
N GLY A 48 -7.83 15.99 -9.87
CA GLY A 48 -8.99 15.49 -10.61
C GLY A 48 -8.87 14.04 -11.08
N CYS A 49 -8.03 13.22 -10.44
CA CYS A 49 -7.91 11.80 -10.77
C CYS A 49 -9.02 10.98 -10.10
N LEU A 50 -9.47 9.93 -10.79
CA LEU A 50 -10.52 8.99 -10.36
C LEU A 50 -9.94 7.59 -10.14
N ASP A 51 -10.74 6.68 -9.58
CA ASP A 51 -10.39 5.25 -9.36
C ASP A 51 -9.04 5.03 -8.64
N ILE A 52 -8.70 5.89 -7.68
CA ILE A 52 -7.37 5.92 -7.06
C ILE A 52 -7.18 4.71 -6.13
N ALA A 53 -6.34 3.78 -6.57
CA ALA A 53 -5.90 2.61 -5.82
C ALA A 53 -4.41 2.71 -5.47
N ILE A 54 -4.10 2.68 -4.18
CA ILE A 54 -2.74 2.83 -3.65
C ILE A 54 -2.30 1.48 -3.06
N LYS A 55 -1.18 0.94 -3.55
CA LYS A 55 -0.58 -0.29 -3.06
C LYS A 55 0.78 0.00 -2.42
N PRO A 56 0.99 -0.29 -1.13
CA PRO A 56 2.30 -0.13 -0.49
C PRO A 56 3.27 -1.22 -0.95
N TRP A 57 4.53 -0.84 -1.13
CA TRP A 57 5.68 -1.70 -1.37
C TRP A 57 6.79 -1.29 -0.39
N PRO A 58 7.79 -2.16 -0.11
CA PRO A 58 8.81 -1.89 0.92
C PRO A 58 9.50 -0.52 0.79
N ASN A 59 9.63 -0.01 -0.43
CA ASN A 59 10.36 1.23 -0.72
C ASN A 59 9.52 2.29 -1.46
N HIS A 60 8.25 2.05 -1.77
CA HIS A 60 7.43 3.01 -2.54
C HIS A 60 5.95 2.68 -2.50
N TYR A 61 5.12 3.57 -3.01
CA TYR A 61 3.72 3.32 -3.28
C TYR A 61 3.50 3.20 -4.78
N GLY A 62 2.80 2.14 -5.19
CA GLY A 62 2.26 2.04 -6.53
C GLY A 62 0.86 2.65 -6.53
N VAL A 63 0.63 3.64 -7.39
CA VAL A 63 -0.67 4.31 -7.50
C VAL A 63 -1.25 4.03 -8.87
N ARG A 64 -2.44 3.43 -8.91
CA ARG A 64 -3.27 3.32 -10.11
C ARG A 64 -4.38 4.35 -10.01
N TYR A 65 -4.65 5.04 -11.11
CA TYR A 65 -5.70 6.05 -11.18
C TYR A 65 -6.17 6.22 -12.62
N THR A 66 -7.35 6.79 -12.78
CA THR A 66 -7.92 7.20 -14.07
C THR A 66 -7.82 8.73 -14.16
N LYS A 67 -7.35 9.27 -15.29
CA LYS A 67 -7.40 10.70 -15.59
C LYS A 67 -7.76 10.87 -17.06
N ASP A 68 -8.70 11.77 -17.35
CA ASP A 68 -9.16 12.04 -18.73
C ASP A 68 -9.57 10.74 -19.47
N GLY A 69 -10.24 9.82 -18.75
CA GLY A 69 -10.68 8.51 -19.26
C GLY A 69 -9.57 7.47 -19.43
N THR A 70 -8.31 7.83 -19.20
CA THR A 70 -7.15 6.94 -19.38
C THR A 70 -6.66 6.41 -18.03
N ARG A 71 -6.38 5.11 -17.97
CA ARG A 71 -5.80 4.47 -16.77
C ARG A 71 -4.29 4.61 -16.77
N HIS A 72 -3.75 5.02 -15.63
CA HIS A 72 -2.33 5.23 -15.40
C HIS A 72 -1.85 4.42 -14.20
N TYR A 73 -0.56 4.12 -14.20
CA TYR A 73 0.15 3.56 -13.07
C TYR A 73 1.46 4.30 -12.85
N ILE A 74 1.67 4.79 -11.63
CA ILE A 74 2.89 5.50 -11.25
C ILE A 74 3.45 4.93 -9.96
N LYS A 75 4.73 5.21 -9.70
CA LYS A 75 5.40 4.88 -8.45
C LYS A 75 5.86 6.16 -7.77
N CYS A 76 5.54 6.31 -6.49
CA CYS A 76 5.93 7.50 -5.73
C CYS A 76 6.35 7.18 -4.28
N ARG A 77 6.99 8.15 -3.64
CA ARG A 77 7.25 8.24 -2.21
C ARG A 77 6.73 9.57 -1.71
N VAL A 78 6.34 9.62 -0.45
CA VAL A 78 6.01 10.88 0.24
C VAL A 78 7.16 11.22 1.16
N GLU A 79 7.77 12.38 0.97
CA GLU A 79 8.72 12.93 1.93
C GLU A 79 7.93 13.57 3.08
N MET A 80 8.01 13.00 4.29
CA MET A 80 7.14 13.44 5.39
C MET A 80 7.45 14.83 5.92
N LYS A 81 8.70 15.30 5.78
CA LYS A 81 9.15 16.62 6.23
C LYS A 81 8.58 17.74 5.36
N SER A 82 8.70 17.60 4.04
CA SER A 82 8.24 18.60 3.06
C SER A 82 6.81 18.37 2.59
N GLY A 83 6.29 17.16 2.75
CA GLY A 83 5.05 16.70 2.15
C GLY A 83 5.10 16.51 0.63
N ARG A 84 6.27 16.65 0.02
CA ARG A 84 6.44 16.53 -1.43
C ARG A 84 6.38 15.08 -1.88
N MET A 85 5.83 14.90 -3.07
CA MET A 85 5.83 13.63 -3.80
C MET A 85 7.14 13.47 -4.55
N LYS A 86 7.86 12.39 -4.25
CA LYS A 86 9.05 11.98 -5.00
C LYS A 86 8.68 10.84 -5.95
N TRP A 87 8.83 11.08 -7.24
CA TRP A 87 8.51 10.09 -8.27
C TRP A 87 9.63 9.05 -8.39
N ILE A 88 9.25 7.81 -8.68
CA ILE A 88 10.20 6.74 -9.01
C ILE A 88 10.02 6.39 -10.48
N GLY A 89 10.98 6.77 -11.30
CA GLY A 89 10.86 6.73 -12.75
C GLY A 89 10.18 8.01 -13.25
N GLN A 90 9.18 7.87 -14.11
CA GLN A 90 8.53 9.01 -14.74
C GLN A 90 7.45 9.62 -13.84
N ALA A 91 7.47 10.95 -13.71
CA ALA A 91 6.37 11.70 -13.11
C ALA A 91 5.12 11.63 -14.00
N PRO A 92 3.90 11.79 -13.45
CA PRO A 92 2.72 11.93 -14.27
C PRO A 92 2.87 13.11 -15.24
N SER A 93 2.47 12.94 -16.50
CA SER A 93 2.66 13.95 -17.56
C SER A 93 2.00 15.31 -17.27
N TRP A 94 0.99 15.32 -16.43
CA TRP A 94 0.25 16.52 -16.01
C TRP A 94 0.82 17.18 -14.75
N VAL A 95 1.80 16.56 -14.10
CA VAL A 95 2.59 17.21 -13.06
C VAL A 95 3.63 18.03 -13.80
N ALA A 96 3.45 19.37 -13.81
CA ALA A 96 4.52 20.26 -14.21
C ALA A 96 5.77 19.86 -13.42
N LEU A 97 6.91 19.71 -14.10
CA LEU A 97 8.20 19.45 -13.46
C LEU A 97 8.64 20.69 -12.67
N THR A 98 7.91 21.02 -11.61
CA THR A 98 8.36 21.96 -10.59
C THR A 98 9.22 21.15 -9.64
N ASP A 99 10.47 20.95 -10.04
CA ASP A 99 11.68 21.10 -9.23
C ASP A 99 12.78 20.13 -9.70
N ASN A 100 13.76 20.70 -10.42
CA ASN A 100 15.16 20.25 -10.33
C ASN A 100 15.67 20.47 -8.90
#